data_AF-A0A4R1R9T6-F1
#
_entry.id   AF-A0A4R1R9T6-F1
#
_cell.length_a   1.000
_cell.length_b   1.000
_cell.length_c   1.000
_cell.angle_alpha   90.00
_cell.angle_beta   90.00
_cell.angle_gamma   90.00
#
_symmetry.space_group_name_H-M   'P 1'
#
loop_
_entity.id
_entity.type
_entity.pdbx_description
1 polymer ?
#
loop_
_entity_poly.entity_id
_entity_poly.type
_entity_poly.pdbx_seq_one_letter_code
_entity_poly.pdbx_strand_id
1 'polypeptide(L)'
;MSLINNFPEIKIFFEKENFDSDELDDFIFLIEKKYFDKTLRKSALTLIKLEILKFKIEENGSSKESDTNIDKEFIESNLTIDNKKNNIKSISEKIQVSAHLIIELFKQKSILKKESDYINEKEYLLLNDFFTSKIEAIERASKQEQRILKSRRKKVVKSIYKGIPVYNNISQNKGVGKLIYIRKK
;
A
#
# COMPACT_ATOMS: atom_id res chain seq x y z
N MET A 1 23.60 16.62 -4.22
CA MET A 1 22.96 17.68 -5.04
C MET A 1 21.48 17.68 -4.70
N SER A 2 20.95 18.75 -4.11
CA SER A 2 19.56 18.78 -3.63
C SER A 2 18.58 18.72 -4.80
N LEU A 3 17.58 17.83 -4.73
CA LEU A 3 16.46 17.71 -5.70
C LEU A 3 15.82 19.06 -6.05
N ILE A 4 15.83 19.96 -5.06
CA ILE A 4 15.45 21.37 -5.08
C ILE A 4 16.12 22.20 -6.19
N ASN A 5 17.32 21.83 -6.67
CA ASN A 5 18.01 22.54 -7.76
C ASN A 5 17.68 21.97 -9.15
N ASN A 6 17.07 20.79 -9.21
CA ASN A 6 16.79 20.12 -10.47
C ASN A 6 15.44 20.56 -11.08
N PHE A 7 14.57 21.20 -10.30
CA PHE A 7 13.22 21.59 -10.72
C PHE A 7 12.89 23.03 -10.28
N PRO A 8 13.56 24.05 -10.86
CA PRO A 8 13.35 25.44 -10.48
C PRO A 8 11.92 25.91 -10.74
N GLU A 9 11.22 25.33 -11.71
CA GLU A 9 9.85 25.73 -12.05
C GLU A 9 8.85 25.40 -10.92
N ILE A 10 9.10 24.32 -10.17
CA ILE A 10 8.24 23.94 -9.05
C ILE A 10 8.33 24.98 -7.93
N LYS A 11 9.54 25.44 -7.61
CA LYS A 11 9.70 26.52 -6.62
C LYS A 11 8.98 27.79 -7.02
N ILE A 12 9.17 28.22 -8.27
CA ILE A 12 8.56 29.44 -8.80
C ILE A 12 7.03 29.36 -8.72
N PHE A 13 6.45 28.17 -8.96
CA PHE A 13 5.02 27.95 -8.81
C PHE A 13 4.55 28.13 -7.36
N PHE A 14 5.24 27.52 -6.40
CA PHE A 14 4.89 27.59 -4.97
C PHE A 14 5.36 28.88 -4.26
N GLU A 15 6.09 29.76 -4.93
CA GLU A 15 6.35 31.13 -4.46
C GLU A 15 5.12 32.04 -4.61
N LYS A 16 4.12 31.64 -5.40
CA LYS A 16 2.84 32.35 -5.46
C LYS A 16 2.07 32.16 -4.15
N GLU A 17 1.56 33.26 -3.57
CA GLU A 17 0.82 33.22 -2.30
C GLU A 17 -0.49 32.43 -2.39
N ASN A 18 -1.13 32.37 -3.56
CA ASN A 18 -2.36 31.63 -3.79
C ASN A 18 -2.33 30.97 -5.18
N PHE A 19 -2.88 29.77 -5.29
CA PHE A 19 -3.15 29.05 -6.53
C PHE A 19 -4.39 28.16 -6.31
N ASP A 20 -5.23 28.04 -7.34
CA ASP A 20 -6.43 27.19 -7.28
C ASP A 20 -6.13 25.74 -7.69
N SER A 21 -7.06 24.82 -7.44
CA SER A 21 -6.92 23.40 -7.82
C SER A 21 -6.66 23.22 -9.31
N ASP A 22 -7.34 24.01 -10.13
CA ASP A 22 -7.25 23.92 -11.58
C ASP A 22 -5.86 24.37 -12.07
N GLU A 23 -5.30 25.42 -11.45
CA GLU A 23 -3.95 25.89 -11.77
C GLU A 23 -2.88 24.86 -11.37
N LEU A 24 -3.08 24.15 -10.26
CA LEU A 24 -2.19 23.09 -9.82
C LEU A 24 -2.24 21.88 -10.77
N ASP A 25 -3.42 21.48 -11.22
CA ASP A 25 -3.59 20.36 -12.16
C ASP A 25 -2.98 20.69 -13.53
N ASP A 26 -3.19 21.92 -14.01
CA ASP A 26 -2.54 22.42 -15.22
C ASP A 26 -1.01 22.42 -15.07
N PHE A 27 -0.49 22.83 -13.91
CA PHE A 27 0.93 22.81 -13.63
C PHE A 27 1.50 21.38 -13.60
N ILE A 28 0.81 20.44 -12.95
CA ILE A 28 1.19 19.02 -12.93
C ILE A 28 1.25 18.48 -14.36
N PHE A 29 0.24 18.78 -15.18
CA PHE A 29 0.19 18.36 -16.57
C PHE A 29 1.36 18.93 -17.40
N LEU A 30 1.73 20.20 -17.19
CA LEU A 30 2.89 20.81 -17.83
C LEU A 30 4.20 20.13 -17.42
N ILE A 31 4.35 19.76 -16.14
CA ILE A 31 5.52 19.02 -15.63
C ILE A 31 5.59 17.60 -16.23
N GLU A 32 4.46 16.91 -16.35
CA GLU A 32 4.41 15.59 -16.98
C GLU A 32 4.80 15.60 -18.46
N LYS A 33 4.40 16.66 -19.17
CA LYS A 33 4.79 16.89 -20.58
C LYS A 33 6.27 17.27 -20.72
N LYS A 34 6.79 18.11 -19.82
CA LYS A 34 8.15 18.63 -19.88
C LYS A 34 9.20 17.54 -19.60
N TYR A 35 8.93 16.65 -18.64
CA TYR A 35 9.86 15.58 -18.28
C TYR A 35 9.42 14.24 -18.89
N PHE A 36 10.08 13.85 -19.99
CA PHE A 36 9.82 12.57 -20.65
C PHE A 36 10.34 11.37 -19.85
N ASP A 37 11.47 11.53 -19.15
CA ASP A 37 12.03 10.48 -18.30
C ASP A 37 11.12 10.20 -17.10
N LYS A 38 10.72 8.93 -16.98
CA LYS A 38 9.86 8.42 -15.91
C LYS A 38 10.45 8.65 -14.52
N THR A 39 11.77 8.59 -14.36
CA THR A 39 12.44 8.77 -13.08
C THR A 39 12.40 10.24 -12.66
N LEU A 40 12.76 11.14 -13.57
CA LEU A 40 12.69 12.60 -13.36
C LEU A 40 11.26 13.08 -13.12
N ARG A 41 10.28 12.56 -13.88
CA ARG A 41 8.86 12.86 -13.68
C ARG A 41 8.38 12.44 -12.30
N LYS A 42 8.73 11.23 -11.86
CA LYS A 42 8.39 10.78 -10.51
C LYS A 42 9.01 11.67 -9.44
N SER A 43 10.29 12.05 -9.59
CA SER A 43 10.93 12.95 -8.63
C SER A 43 10.28 14.34 -8.60
N ALA A 44 9.89 14.88 -9.76
CA ALA A 44 9.18 16.15 -9.86
C ALA A 44 7.81 16.07 -9.17
N LEU A 45 7.01 15.05 -9.46
CA LEU A 45 5.71 14.83 -8.83
C LEU A 45 5.82 14.62 -7.31
N THR A 46 6.84 13.91 -6.84
CA THR A 46 7.07 13.77 -5.39
C THR A 46 7.44 15.10 -4.76
N LEU A 47 8.19 15.96 -5.46
CA LEU A 47 8.57 17.27 -4.96
C LEU A 47 7.36 18.21 -4.89
N ILE A 48 6.49 18.20 -5.91
CA ILE A 48 5.20 18.92 -5.89
C ILE A 48 4.37 18.48 -4.69
N LYS A 49 4.23 17.17 -4.45
CA LYS A 49 3.48 16.64 -3.30
C LYS A 49 4.06 17.10 -1.96
N LEU A 50 5.38 17.16 -1.84
CA LEU A 50 6.04 17.63 -0.63
C LEU A 50 5.81 19.13 -0.39
N GLU A 51 5.86 19.96 -1.44
CA GLU A 51 5.57 21.39 -1.31
C GLU A 51 4.11 21.67 -0.97
N ILE A 52 3.15 20.91 -1.54
CA ILE A 52 1.73 20.99 -1.13
C ILE A 52 1.58 20.65 0.36
N LEU A 53 2.26 19.60 0.83
CA LEU A 53 2.21 19.24 2.25
C LEU A 53 2.83 20.33 3.12
N LYS A 54 3.92 20.95 2.68
CA LYS A 54 4.54 22.08 3.38
C LYS A 54 3.58 23.26 3.48
N PHE A 55 2.94 23.63 2.37
CA PHE A 55 1.94 24.69 2.31
C PHE A 55 0.77 24.42 3.27
N LYS A 56 0.24 23.18 3.26
CA LYS A 56 -0.81 22.75 4.20
C LYS A 56 -0.36 22.79 5.67
N ILE A 57 0.90 22.48 5.97
CA ILE A 57 1.41 22.54 7.35
C ILE A 57 1.57 24.00 7.79
N GLU A 58 2.07 24.87 6.91
CA GLU A 58 2.22 26.31 7.18
C GLU A 58 0.86 26.98 7.40
N GLU A 59 -0.15 26.64 6.60
CA GLU A 59 -1.53 27.12 6.74
C GLU A 59 -2.16 26.66 8.07
N ASN A 60 -1.92 25.41 8.49
CA ASN A 60 -2.39 24.89 9.77
C ASN A 60 -1.65 25.46 11.00
N GLY A 61 -0.49 26.10 10.81
CA GLY A 61 0.31 26.73 11.88
C GLY A 61 -0.16 28.14 12.23
N SER A 62 -0.89 28.81 11.34
CA SER A 62 -1.47 30.14 11.54
C SER A 62 -2.99 30.06 11.70
N SER A 63 -3.45 30.00 12.94
CA SER A 63 -4.86 29.93 13.34
C SER A 63 -5.82 30.81 12.53
N LYS A 64 -6.88 30.21 11.97
CA LYS A 64 -8.28 30.61 12.12
C LYS A 64 -9.21 29.62 11.44
N GLU A 65 -10.26 29.24 12.16
CA GLU A 65 -11.41 28.48 11.69
C GLU A 65 -12.00 29.13 10.44
N SER A 66 -11.94 28.45 9.30
CA SER A 66 -12.91 28.65 8.23
C SER A 66 -13.07 27.35 7.45
N ASP A 67 -14.29 26.84 7.50
CA ASP A 67 -14.79 25.69 6.77
C ASP A 67 -14.35 25.67 5.30
N THR A 68 -13.66 24.60 4.88
CA THR A 68 -13.89 24.02 3.55
C THR A 68 -13.87 22.49 3.63
N ASN A 69 -14.98 21.93 3.18
CA ASN A 69 -15.39 20.53 3.19
C ASN A 69 -14.76 19.72 2.05
N ILE A 70 -13.46 19.90 1.77
CA ILE A 70 -12.85 19.25 0.61
C ILE A 70 -11.54 18.57 1.05
N ASP A 71 -11.52 17.25 0.87
CA ASP A 71 -10.38 16.33 1.01
C ASP A 71 -10.04 15.73 2.38
N LYS A 72 -11.06 15.40 3.19
CA LYS A 72 -10.93 14.34 4.22
C LYS A 72 -11.20 12.92 3.71
N GLU A 73 -11.87 12.76 2.56
CA GLU A 73 -12.32 11.43 2.09
C GLU A 73 -11.20 10.49 1.59
N PHE A 74 -10.05 11.00 1.14
CA PHE A 74 -9.04 10.13 0.51
C PHE A 74 -8.02 9.52 1.48
N ILE A 75 -7.89 10.06 2.70
CA ILE A 75 -7.00 9.52 3.75
C ILE A 75 -7.80 8.84 4.87
N GLU A 76 -9.07 9.21 5.08
CA GLU A 76 -9.94 8.55 6.07
C GLU A 76 -10.55 7.23 5.60
N SER A 77 -10.62 6.96 4.28
CA SER A 77 -11.35 5.82 3.72
C SER A 77 -10.76 4.42 3.96
N ASN A 78 -9.65 4.30 4.71
CA ASN A 78 -9.18 2.99 5.17
C ASN A 78 -9.17 2.80 6.70
N LEU A 79 -9.52 3.82 7.50
CA LEU A 79 -9.51 3.65 8.96
C LEU A 79 -10.46 4.55 9.77
N THR A 80 -11.40 5.26 9.15
CA THR A 80 -12.64 5.58 9.87
C THR A 80 -13.49 4.32 9.94
N ILE A 81 -13.14 3.45 10.89
CA ILE A 81 -14.18 2.75 11.64
C ILE A 81 -15.13 3.88 12.04
N ASP A 82 -16.35 3.91 11.48
CA ASP A 82 -17.38 4.88 11.87
C ASP A 82 -17.48 4.89 13.40
N ASN A 83 -16.75 5.80 14.05
CA ASN A 83 -16.54 5.79 15.50
C ASN A 83 -17.84 6.10 16.25
N LYS A 84 -18.91 6.43 15.51
CA LYS A 84 -20.25 6.65 16.03
C LYS A 84 -21.11 5.38 16.09
N LYS A 85 -20.70 4.23 15.53
CA LYS A 85 -21.57 3.03 15.46
C LYS A 85 -20.89 1.67 15.66
N ASN A 86 -19.60 1.60 15.94
CA ASN A 86 -18.92 0.32 16.12
C ASN A 86 -18.84 -0.05 17.62
N ASN A 87 -19.50 -1.16 17.98
CA ASN A 87 -19.40 -1.73 19.32
C ASN A 87 -18.09 -2.52 19.47
N ILE A 88 -17.66 -2.78 20.71
CA ILE A 88 -16.44 -3.56 20.97
C ILE A 88 -16.50 -4.91 20.26
N LYS A 89 -17.67 -5.54 20.21
CA LYS A 89 -17.88 -6.80 19.47
C LYS A 89 -17.56 -6.69 17.98
N SER A 90 -18.07 -5.70 17.26
CA SER A 90 -17.81 -5.54 15.82
C SER A 90 -16.36 -5.22 15.53
N ILE A 91 -15.71 -4.45 16.42
CA ILE A 91 -14.28 -4.14 16.32
C ILE A 91 -13.45 -5.40 16.55
N SER A 92 -13.82 -6.21 17.52
CA SER A 92 -13.16 -7.49 17.82
C SER A 92 -13.20 -8.45 16.63
N GLU A 93 -14.34 -8.52 15.93
CA GLU A 93 -14.52 -9.34 14.73
C GLU A 93 -13.66 -8.83 13.57
N LYS A 94 -13.65 -7.51 13.32
CA LYS A 94 -12.84 -6.89 12.26
C LYS A 94 -11.34 -7.11 12.47
N ILE A 95 -10.88 -6.99 13.71
CA ILE A 95 -9.46 -7.07 14.08
C ILE A 95 -9.06 -8.51 14.42
N GLN A 96 -9.99 -9.47 14.35
CA GLN A 96 -9.76 -10.89 14.65
C GLN A 96 -9.12 -11.11 16.03
N VAL A 97 -9.59 -10.36 17.02
CA VAL A 97 -9.12 -10.41 18.42
C VAL A 97 -10.33 -10.68 19.31
N SER A 98 -10.13 -11.32 20.46
CA SER A 98 -11.21 -11.54 21.41
C SER A 98 -11.70 -10.21 22.01
N ALA A 99 -13.02 -10.03 22.10
CA ALA A 99 -13.62 -8.85 22.75
C ALA A 99 -13.14 -8.69 24.19
N HIS A 100 -12.92 -9.81 24.90
CA HIS A 100 -12.37 -9.82 26.25
C HIS A 100 -11.02 -9.11 26.36
N LEU A 101 -10.12 -9.32 25.41
CA LEU A 101 -8.80 -8.69 25.43
C LEU A 101 -8.89 -7.18 25.23
N ILE A 102 -9.80 -6.71 24.38
CA ILE A 102 -10.06 -5.28 24.19
C ILE A 102 -10.59 -4.66 25.48
N ILE A 103 -11.51 -5.34 26.18
CA ILE A 103 -12.03 -4.89 27.47
C ILE A 103 -10.91 -4.84 28.52
N GLU A 104 -10.02 -5.82 28.53
CA GLU A 104 -8.88 -5.85 29.45
C GLU A 104 -7.92 -4.68 29.21
N LEU A 105 -7.65 -4.34 27.95
CA LEU A 105 -6.85 -3.17 27.58
C LEU A 105 -7.52 -1.86 28.04
N PHE A 106 -8.85 -1.74 27.90
CA PHE A 106 -9.58 -0.58 28.45
C PHE A 106 -9.51 -0.52 29.97
N LYS A 107 -9.63 -1.67 30.65
CA LYS A 107 -9.52 -1.76 32.10
C LYS A 107 -8.14 -1.30 32.60
N GLN A 108 -7.06 -1.63 31.89
CA GLN A 108 -5.71 -1.13 32.19
C GLN A 108 -5.60 0.39 32.07
N LYS A 109 -6.41 1.01 31.20
CA LYS A 109 -6.51 2.47 31.05
C LYS A 109 -7.55 3.11 31.96
N SER A 110 -8.03 2.37 32.98
CA SER A 110 -9.06 2.81 33.93
C SER A 110 -10.43 3.11 33.30
N ILE A 111 -10.75 2.48 32.16
CA ILE A 111 -12.04 2.60 31.49
C ILE A 111 -12.80 1.28 31.63
N LEU A 112 -14.00 1.33 32.20
CA LEU A 112 -14.87 0.16 32.33
C LEU A 112 -15.84 0.12 31.15
N LYS A 113 -15.76 -0.95 30.36
CA LYS A 113 -16.65 -1.21 29.21
C LYS A 113 -17.13 -2.65 29.21
N LYS A 114 -18.28 -2.87 28.58
CA LYS A 114 -18.87 -4.16 28.25
C LYS A 114 -18.81 -4.41 26.75
N GLU A 115 -18.97 -5.65 26.32
CA GLU A 115 -18.87 -6.04 24.90
C GLU A 115 -19.84 -5.30 23.97
N SER A 116 -21.00 -4.91 24.51
CA SER A 116 -22.04 -4.15 23.79
C SER A 116 -21.75 -2.67 23.66
N ASP A 117 -20.77 -2.15 24.40
CA ASP A 117 -20.54 -0.71 24.50
C ASP A 117 -19.87 -0.17 23.24
N TYR A 118 -20.21 1.07 22.92
CA TYR A 118 -19.57 1.83 21.85
C TYR A 118 -18.26 2.45 22.34
N ILE A 119 -17.28 2.53 21.44
CA ILE A 119 -16.00 3.17 21.69
C ILE A 119 -16.07 4.62 21.22
N ASN A 120 -15.78 5.55 22.11
CA ASN A 120 -15.67 6.97 21.76
C ASN A 120 -14.33 7.26 21.07
N GLU A 121 -14.24 8.33 20.28
CA GLU A 121 -13.01 8.70 19.56
C GLU A 121 -11.79 8.84 20.49
N LYS A 122 -11.96 9.45 21.67
CA LYS A 122 -10.88 9.55 22.67
C LYS A 122 -10.42 8.20 23.20
N GLU A 123 -11.36 7.27 23.40
CA GLU A 123 -11.08 5.91 23.88
C GLU A 123 -10.39 5.09 22.80
N TYR A 124 -10.81 5.26 21.54
CA TYR A 124 -10.17 4.66 20.39
C TYR A 124 -8.71 5.12 20.26
N LEU A 125 -8.46 6.42 20.45
CA LEU A 125 -7.13 7.00 20.35
C LEU A 125 -6.15 6.41 21.38
N LEU A 126 -6.64 6.04 22.57
CA LEU A 126 -5.82 5.40 23.62
C LEU A 126 -5.35 3.99 23.25
N LEU A 127 -6.08 3.28 22.39
CA LEU A 127 -5.75 1.94 21.92
C LEU A 127 -5.36 1.92 20.45
N ASN A 128 -5.14 3.09 19.84
CA ASN A 128 -4.87 3.22 18.42
C ASN A 128 -3.63 2.41 18.01
N ASP A 129 -2.53 2.51 18.75
CA ASP A 129 -1.29 1.78 18.47
C ASP A 129 -1.50 0.26 18.44
N PHE A 130 -2.38 -0.25 19.30
CA PHE A 130 -2.73 -1.67 19.32
C PHE A 130 -3.56 -2.04 18.09
N PHE A 131 -4.57 -1.25 17.76
CA PHE A 131 -5.45 -1.50 16.62
C PHE A 131 -4.70 -1.41 15.29
N THR A 132 -3.89 -0.38 15.08
CA THR A 132 -3.09 -0.21 13.86
C THR A 132 -2.12 -1.37 13.68
N SER A 133 -1.39 -1.75 14.73
CA SER A 133 -0.45 -2.88 14.69
C SER A 133 -1.14 -4.19 14.30
N LYS A 134 -2.35 -4.45 14.81
CA LYS A 134 -3.10 -5.66 14.48
C LYS A 134 -3.63 -5.64 13.05
N ILE A 135 -4.16 -4.50 12.59
CA ILE A 135 -4.64 -4.34 11.22
C ILE A 135 -3.49 -4.54 10.23
N GLU A 136 -2.32 -3.94 10.49
CA GLU A 136 -1.12 -4.14 9.66
C GLU A 136 -0.66 -5.60 9.64
N ALA A 137 -0.77 -6.32 10.76
CA ALA A 137 -0.45 -7.75 10.82
C ALA A 137 -1.40 -8.57 9.92
N ILE A 138 -2.70 -8.28 9.96
CA ILE A 138 -3.72 -8.92 9.12
C ILE A 138 -3.45 -8.63 7.64
N GLU A 139 -3.15 -7.38 7.29
CA GLU A 139 -2.80 -7.01 5.92
C GLU A 139 -1.55 -7.73 5.40
N ARG A 140 -0.53 -7.88 6.24
CA ARG A 140 0.68 -8.61 5.88
C ARG A 140 0.37 -10.09 5.63
N ALA A 141 -0.44 -10.70 6.48
CA ALA A 141 -0.88 -12.08 6.32
C ALA A 141 -1.67 -12.27 5.00
N SER A 142 -2.64 -11.40 4.72
CA SER A 142 -3.45 -11.49 3.49
C SER A 142 -2.61 -11.27 2.23
N LYS A 143 -1.66 -10.32 2.24
CA LYS A 143 -0.71 -10.11 1.14
C LYS A 143 0.17 -11.34 0.92
N GLN A 144 0.61 -12.02 1.98
CA GLN A 144 1.39 -13.25 1.90
C GLN A 144 0.57 -14.40 1.33
N GLU A 145 -0.67 -14.60 1.76
CA GLU A 145 -1.59 -15.60 1.20
C GLU A 145 -1.82 -15.39 -0.30
N GLN A 146 -2.09 -14.15 -0.72
CA GLN A 146 -2.26 -13.83 -2.14
C GLN A 146 -1.01 -14.14 -2.97
N ARG A 147 0.19 -13.90 -2.42
CA ARG A 147 1.46 -14.28 -3.08
C ARG A 147 1.59 -15.79 -3.23
N ILE A 148 1.25 -16.55 -2.18
CA ILE A 148 1.24 -18.01 -2.21
C ILE A 148 0.26 -18.52 -3.27
N LEU A 149 -0.97 -18.00 -3.32
CA LEU A 149 -1.96 -18.38 -4.34
C LEU A 149 -1.49 -18.08 -5.77
N LYS A 150 -0.84 -16.93 -6.01
CA LYS A 150 -0.26 -16.58 -7.31
C LYS A 150 0.89 -17.51 -7.71
N SER A 151 1.73 -17.92 -6.76
CA SER A 151 2.82 -18.87 -7.02
C SER A 151 2.31 -20.28 -7.35
N ARG A 152 1.22 -20.73 -6.71
CA ARG A 152 0.57 -22.02 -7.00
C ARG A 152 0.01 -22.08 -8.43
N ARG A 153 -0.50 -20.96 -8.97
CA ARG A 153 -1.00 -20.88 -10.35
C ARG A 153 0.10 -20.84 -11.42
N LYS A 154 1.37 -20.62 -11.06
CA LYS A 154 2.49 -20.50 -12.02
C LYS A 154 3.24 -21.81 -12.31
N LYS A 155 2.81 -22.96 -11.77
CA LYS A 155 3.36 -24.28 -12.13
C LYS A 155 2.47 -25.00 -13.14
N VAL A 156 2.26 -24.41 -14.31
CA VAL A 156 2.13 -25.23 -15.52
C VAL A 156 3.48 -25.15 -16.19
N VAL A 157 4.36 -26.09 -15.83
CA VAL A 157 5.58 -26.31 -16.61
C VAL A 157 5.08 -26.66 -18.01
N LYS A 158 5.16 -25.72 -18.95
CA LYS A 158 5.02 -26.05 -20.37
C LYS A 158 6.14 -27.04 -20.64
N SER A 159 5.81 -28.32 -20.75
CA SER A 159 6.75 -29.33 -21.20
C SER A 159 7.26 -28.84 -22.56
N ILE A 160 8.55 -28.52 -22.63
CA ILE A 160 9.20 -28.00 -23.85
C ILE A 160 9.29 -29.10 -24.94
N TYR A 161 8.87 -30.33 -24.66
CA TYR A 161 8.92 -31.43 -25.62
C TYR A 161 7.56 -31.70 -26.28
N LYS A 162 7.28 -30.96 -27.36
CA LYS A 162 6.57 -31.49 -28.54
C LYS A 162 7.59 -31.92 -29.61
N GLY A 163 8.67 -32.57 -29.18
CA GLY A 163 9.72 -33.09 -30.03
C GLY A 163 9.75 -34.60 -29.90
N ILE A 164 9.65 -35.27 -31.05
CA ILE A 164 9.74 -36.71 -31.31
C ILE A 164 10.64 -37.43 -30.26
N PRO A 165 10.18 -38.54 -29.64
CA PRO A 165 10.97 -39.25 -28.64
C PRO A 165 12.32 -39.66 -29.23
N VAL A 166 13.39 -39.50 -28.45
CA VAL A 166 14.80 -39.81 -28.83
C VAL A 166 14.93 -41.17 -29.52
N TYR A 167 14.10 -42.14 -29.13
CA TYR A 167 14.04 -43.49 -29.72
C TYR A 167 13.60 -43.54 -31.20
N ASN A 168 12.79 -42.59 -31.67
CA ASN A 168 12.38 -42.51 -33.07
C ASN A 168 13.52 -42.01 -33.97
N ASN A 169 14.40 -41.13 -33.47
CA ASN A 169 15.59 -40.72 -34.24
C ASN A 169 16.61 -41.86 -34.37
N ILE A 170 16.65 -42.77 -33.39
CA ILE A 170 17.53 -43.94 -33.43
C ILE A 170 17.01 -45.00 -34.42
N SER A 171 15.69 -45.15 -34.57
CA SER A 171 15.13 -46.09 -35.57
C SER A 171 15.19 -45.54 -37.00
N GLN A 172 15.11 -44.22 -37.19
CA GLN A 172 15.14 -43.58 -38.51
C GLN A 172 16.56 -43.41 -39.06
N ASN A 173 17.55 -43.13 -38.21
CA ASN A 173 18.94 -43.08 -38.62
C ASN A 173 19.52 -44.50 -38.59
N LYS A 174 19.61 -45.16 -39.75
CA LYS A 174 20.27 -46.46 -40.00
C LYS A 174 21.79 -46.41 -39.70
N GLY A 175 22.17 -46.07 -38.47
CA GLY A 175 23.54 -45.97 -37.99
C GLY A 175 23.66 -46.70 -36.67
N VAL A 176 24.36 -47.83 -36.69
CA VAL A 176 24.61 -48.68 -35.52
C VAL A 176 25.54 -47.95 -34.56
N GLY A 177 24.97 -47.15 -33.65
CA GLY A 177 25.70 -46.56 -32.53
C GLY A 177 25.96 -47.64 -31.46
N LYS A 178 27.22 -47.88 -31.13
CA LYS A 178 27.68 -48.89 -30.16
C LYS A 178 27.07 -48.62 -28.77
N LEU A 179 26.30 -49.57 -28.23
CA LEU A 179 25.83 -49.57 -26.84
C LEU A 179 27.02 -49.81 -25.89
N ILE A 180 27.40 -48.81 -25.11
CA ILE A 180 28.41 -48.97 -24.05
C ILE A 180 27.66 -49.35 -22.76
N TYR A 181 27.80 -50.61 -22.34
CA TYR A 181 27.33 -51.06 -21.04
C TYR A 181 28.38 -50.74 -19.97
N ILE A 182 28.05 -49.83 -19.05
CA ILE A 182 28.85 -49.61 -17.85
C ILE A 182 28.33 -50.55 -16.76
N ARG A 183 29.07 -51.61 -16.47
CA ARG A 183 28.79 -52.51 -15.34
C ARG A 183 29.38 -51.90 -14.06
N LYS A 184 28.53 -51.63 -13.07
CA LYS A 184 28.94 -51.23 -11.73
C LYS A 184 29.57 -52.44 -11.02
N LYS A 185 30.80 -52.28 -10.50
CA LYS A 185 31.41 -53.23 -9.54
C LYS A 185 30.97 -52.86 -8.14
#